data_AF-A0A4U2CW60-F1
#
_entry.id   AF-A0A4U2CW60-F1
#
_cell.length_a   1.000
_cell.length_b   1.000
_cell.length_c   1.000
_cell.angle_alpha   90.00
_cell.angle_beta   90.00
_cell.angle_gamma   90.00
#
_symmetry.space_group_name_H-M   'P 1'
#
loop_
_entity.id
_entity.type
_entity.pdbx_description
1 polymer ?
#
loop_
_entity_poly.entity_id
_entity_poly.type
_entity_poly.pdbx_seq_one_letter_code
_entity_poly.pdbx_strand_id
1 'polypeptide(L)'
;LTLEQYPVSGMGYYRYYWSELEPSEGEYNFSLIDDLLEQNAKQSKRVALRFMTLDEPFSGTKIPQWLIDKGIEGQWVENGKTFVADLDDPTYLYYVE
;
A
#
# COMPACT_ATOMS: atom_id res chain seq x y z
N LEU A 1 3.36 -29.12 -12.86
CA LEU A 1 2.25 -28.55 -13.66
C LEU A 1 2.84 -27.47 -14.55
N THR A 2 2.56 -27.50 -15.85
CA THR A 2 2.87 -26.38 -16.76
C THR A 2 1.92 -25.23 -16.46
N LEU A 3 2.27 -24.00 -16.86
CA LEU A 3 1.44 -22.81 -16.62
C LEU A 3 -0.01 -22.99 -17.13
N GLU A 4 -0.16 -23.73 -18.23
CA GLU A 4 -1.43 -24.09 -18.88
C GLU A 4 -2.30 -25.06 -18.07
N GLN A 5 -1.71 -25.78 -17.11
CA GLN A 5 -2.42 -26.74 -16.26
C GLN A 5 -2.97 -26.11 -14.97
N TYR A 6 -2.66 -24.83 -14.70
CA TYR A 6 -3.25 -24.11 -13.58
C TYR A 6 -4.59 -23.51 -14.00
N PRO A 7 -5.63 -23.56 -13.15
CA PRO A 7 -6.89 -22.90 -13.43
C PRO A 7 -6.66 -21.40 -13.60
N VAL A 8 -7.24 -20.82 -14.65
CA VAL A 8 -7.21 -19.37 -14.87
C VAL A 8 -7.91 -18.70 -13.69
N SER A 9 -7.17 -17.91 -12.90
CA SER A 9 -7.79 -17.18 -11.79
C SER A 9 -8.68 -16.08 -12.36
N GLY A 10 -9.97 -16.12 -12.02
CA GLY A 10 -10.93 -15.06 -12.37
C GLY A 10 -10.76 -13.79 -11.52
N MET A 11 -9.78 -13.78 -10.61
CA MET A 11 -9.50 -12.67 -9.69
C MET A 11 -7.99 -12.41 -9.65
N GLY A 12 -7.61 -11.14 -9.77
CA GLY A 12 -6.27 -10.63 -9.47
C GLY A 12 -6.27 -9.91 -8.12
N TYR A 13 -5.30 -10.20 -7.28
CA TYR A 13 -5.12 -9.56 -5.97
C TYR A 13 -3.90 -8.64 -6.03
N TYR A 14 -4.10 -7.38 -5.66
CA TYR A 14 -3.08 -6.34 -5.77
C TYR A 14 -2.97 -5.56 -4.46
N ARG A 15 -1.73 -5.20 -4.12
CA ARG A 15 -1.39 -4.42 -2.93
C ARG A 15 -0.70 -3.14 -3.36
N TYR A 16 -1.09 -2.04 -2.74
CA TYR A 16 -0.41 -0.76 -2.84
C TYR A 16 -0.11 -0.23 -1.45
N TYR A 17 1.02 0.43 -1.31
CA TYR A 17 1.42 1.07 -0.07
C TYR A 17 0.95 2.52 -0.06
N TRP A 18 0.61 3.03 1.12
CA TRP A 18 0.15 4.41 1.27
C TRP A 18 1.17 5.40 0.73
N SER A 19 2.47 5.19 0.97
CA SER A 19 3.55 6.00 0.42
C SER A 19 3.57 6.09 -1.12
N GLU A 20 3.04 5.09 -1.83
CA GLU A 20 2.96 5.09 -3.30
C GLU A 20 1.70 5.79 -3.81
N LEU A 21 0.62 5.69 -3.04
CA LEU A 21 -0.67 6.30 -3.36
C LEU A 21 -0.72 7.78 -3.03
N GLU A 22 0.02 8.21 -2.01
CA GLU A 22 0.08 9.61 -1.56
C GLU A 22 1.53 10.01 -1.27
N PRO A 23 2.35 10.22 -2.32
CA PRO A 23 3.75 10.59 -2.17
C PRO A 23 3.95 11.93 -1.43
N SER A 24 3.02 12.87 -1.58
CA SER A 24 2.97 14.15 -0.87
C SER A 24 1.58 14.35 -0.28
N GLU A 25 1.47 15.09 0.84
CA GLU A 25 0.18 15.33 1.50
C GLU A 25 -0.83 15.96 0.51
N GLY A 26 -1.95 15.26 0.30
CA GLY A 26 -3.01 15.68 -0.63
C GLY A 26 -2.72 15.46 -2.11
N GLU A 27 -1.54 14.92 -2.47
CA GLU A 27 -1.19 14.55 -3.85
C GLU A 27 -1.37 13.05 -4.05
N TYR A 28 -2.53 12.64 -4.59
CA TYR A 28 -2.85 11.24 -4.79
C TYR A 28 -2.47 10.72 -6.18
N ASN A 29 -1.78 9.59 -6.22
CA ASN A 29 -1.40 8.89 -7.44
C ASN A 29 -2.45 7.85 -7.86
N PHE A 30 -3.64 8.32 -8.26
CA PHE A 30 -4.73 7.44 -8.73
C PHE A 30 -4.41 6.70 -10.04
N SER A 31 -3.42 7.16 -10.81
CA SER A 31 -3.01 6.51 -12.06
C SER A 31 -2.65 5.02 -11.87
N LEU A 32 -2.07 4.67 -10.71
CA LEU A 32 -1.76 3.28 -10.36
C LEU A 32 -3.00 2.37 -10.36
N ILE A 33 -4.12 2.90 -9.89
CA ILE A 33 -5.38 2.17 -9.78
C ILE A 33 -6.09 2.15 -11.15
N ASP A 34 -6.08 3.27 -11.86
CA ASP A 34 -6.68 3.37 -13.18
C ASP A 34 -6.02 2.38 -14.16
N ASP A 35 -4.69 2.37 -14.22
CA ASP A 35 -3.92 1.46 -15.07
C ASP A 35 -4.19 -0.01 -14.72
N LEU A 36 -4.34 -0.32 -13.43
CA LEU A 36 -4.64 -1.65 -12.95
C LEU A 36 -6.02 -2.12 -13.39
N LEU A 37 -7.02 -1.26 -13.23
CA LEU A 37 -8.40 -1.54 -13.60
C LEU A 37 -8.51 -1.72 -15.12
N GLU A 38 -7.85 -0.88 -15.91
CA GLU A 38 -7.85 -1.00 -17.37
C GLU A 38 -7.25 -2.34 -17.82
N GLN A 39 -6.10 -2.73 -17.24
CA GLN A 39 -5.44 -4.00 -17.56
C GLN A 39 -6.29 -5.22 -17.21
N ASN A 40 -6.97 -5.21 -16.06
CA ASN A 40 -7.80 -6.33 -15.63
C ASN A 40 -9.13 -6.40 -16.37
N ALA A 41 -9.71 -5.25 -16.74
CA ALA A 41 -10.91 -5.17 -17.57
C ALA A 41 -10.70 -5.84 -18.94
N LYS A 42 -9.54 -5.61 -19.58
CA LYS A 42 -9.14 -6.28 -20.84
C LYS A 42 -9.12 -7.80 -20.73
N GLN A 43 -8.95 -8.34 -19.53
CA GLN A 43 -8.88 -9.78 -19.26
C GLN A 43 -10.17 -10.34 -18.60
N SER A 44 -11.23 -9.53 -18.45
CA SER A 44 -12.46 -9.89 -17.73
C SER A 44 -12.21 -10.42 -16.30
N LYS A 45 -11.14 -9.95 -15.65
CA LYS A 45 -10.77 -10.36 -14.29
C LYS A 45 -11.37 -9.42 -13.25
N ARG A 46 -11.79 -9.98 -12.13
CA ARG A 46 -12.15 -9.21 -10.93
C ARG A 46 -10.88 -8.75 -10.23
N VAL A 47 -10.91 -7.55 -9.66
CA VAL A 47 -9.79 -6.98 -8.92
C VAL A 47 -10.10 -6.99 -7.43
N ALA A 48 -9.22 -7.56 -6.63
CA ALA A 48 -9.20 -7.39 -5.19
C ALA A 48 -8.04 -6.45 -4.83
N LEU A 49 -8.37 -5.30 -4.26
CA LEU A 49 -7.41 -4.27 -3.85
C LEU A 49 -7.22 -4.31 -2.34
N ARG A 50 -5.97 -4.12 -1.90
CA ARG A 50 -5.65 -3.84 -0.50
C ARG A 50 -4.68 -2.67 -0.41
N PHE A 51 -5.05 -1.68 0.38
CA PHE A 51 -4.17 -0.58 0.75
C PHE A 51 -3.48 -0.92 2.06
N MET A 52 -2.16 -0.79 2.07
CA MET A 52 -1.30 -1.22 3.17
C MET A 52 -0.64 0.00 3.79
N THR A 53 -0.76 0.14 5.10
CA THR A 53 -0.03 1.14 5.90
C THR A 53 1.21 0.54 6.57
N LEU A 54 1.27 -0.79 6.63
CA LEU A 54 2.37 -1.57 7.19
C LEU A 54 2.59 -2.82 6.33
N ASP A 55 3.83 -3.29 6.30
CA ASP A 55 4.20 -4.60 5.78
C ASP A 55 5.25 -5.22 6.72
N GLU A 56 5.98 -6.25 6.29
CA GLU A 56 7.01 -6.88 7.11
C GLU A 56 8.04 -5.86 7.65
N PRO A 57 8.53 -5.99 8.90
CA PRO A 57 9.42 -4.99 9.54
C PRO A 57 10.69 -4.65 8.74
N PHE A 58 11.12 -5.53 7.84
CA PHE A 58 12.31 -5.38 7.00
C PHE A 58 12.00 -4.90 5.56
N SER A 59 10.74 -4.67 5.23
CA SER A 59 10.30 -4.26 3.88
C SER A 59 10.44 -2.76 3.61
N GLY A 60 10.93 -1.99 4.59
CA GLY A 60 11.01 -0.53 4.55
C GLY A 60 9.70 0.15 4.96
N THR A 61 9.80 1.45 5.23
CA THR A 61 8.65 2.30 5.58
C THR A 61 7.58 2.29 4.48
N LYS A 62 6.33 1.97 4.85
CA LYS A 62 5.17 1.92 3.93
C LYS A 62 4.19 3.07 4.09
N ILE A 63 4.30 3.81 5.20
CA ILE A 63 3.58 5.06 5.38
C ILE A 63 4.32 6.21 4.68
N PRO A 64 3.62 7.27 4.26
CA PRO A 64 4.27 8.38 3.59
C PRO A 64 5.24 9.14 4.50
N GLN A 65 6.35 9.61 3.93
CA GLN A 65 7.35 10.37 4.67
C GLN A 65 6.77 11.68 5.23
N TRP A 66 5.88 12.35 4.50
CA TRP A 66 5.23 13.58 4.95
C TRP A 66 4.43 13.38 6.25
N LEU A 67 3.90 12.18 6.48
CA LEU A 67 3.16 11.85 7.71
C LEU A 67 4.12 11.63 8.88
N ILE A 68 5.26 10.98 8.63
CA ILE A 68 6.34 10.84 9.62
C ILE A 68 6.87 12.23 10.00
N ASP A 69 7.08 13.10 9.02
CA ASP A 69 7.61 14.46 9.23
C ASP A 69 6.63 15.36 10.01
N LYS A 70 5.32 15.02 10.06
CA LYS A 70 4.33 15.66 10.94
C LYS A 70 4.46 15.26 12.41
N GLY A 71 5.29 14.25 12.71
CA GLY A 71 5.59 13.84 14.08
C GLY A 71 4.62 12.84 14.67
N ILE A 72 4.03 11.96 13.86
CA ILE A 72 3.27 10.81 14.38
C ILE A 72 4.14 9.94 15.28
N GLU A 73 3.55 9.39 16.33
CA GLU A 73 4.22 8.45 17.22
C GLU A 73 4.50 7.12 16.51
N GLY A 74 5.59 6.46 16.87
CA GLY A 74 6.01 5.20 16.27
C GLY A 74 7.45 4.80 16.60
N GLN A 75 7.89 3.70 16.01
CA GLN A 75 9.18 3.08 16.27
C GLN A 75 9.97 2.87 14.98
N TRP A 76 11.23 3.30 15.00
CA TRP A 76 12.20 2.94 13.97
C TRP A 76 12.79 1.56 14.28
N VAL A 77 12.54 0.59 13.40
CA VAL A 77 13.05 -0.79 13.48
C VAL A 77 14.11 -1.03 12.40
N GLU A 78 14.72 -2.23 12.41
CA GLU A 78 15.70 -2.64 11.38
C GLU A 78 16.88 -1.65 11.27
N ASN A 79 17.41 -1.21 12.42
CA ASN A 79 18.46 -0.19 12.52
C ASN A 79 18.13 1.15 11.83
N GLY A 80 16.87 1.60 11.94
CA GLY A 80 16.43 2.89 11.41
C GLY A 80 15.98 2.85 9.94
N LYS A 81 15.76 1.66 9.38
CA LYS A 81 15.34 1.52 7.97
C LYS A 81 13.84 1.52 7.76
N THR A 82 13.08 1.09 8.76
CA THR A 82 11.62 0.98 8.67
C THR A 82 11.00 1.70 9.84
N PHE A 83 10.06 2.58 9.56
CA PHE A 83 9.22 3.21 10.57
C PHE A 83 7.90 2.45 10.69
N VAL A 84 7.56 2.07 11.92
CA VAL A 84 6.31 1.43 12.31
C VAL A 84 5.51 2.45 13.12
N ALA A 85 4.41 2.95 12.56
CA ALA A 85 3.55 3.90 13.26
C ALA A 85 2.90 3.27 14.49
N ASP A 86 2.71 4.06 15.54
CA ASP A 86 1.79 3.73 16.61
C ASP A 86 0.36 3.79 16.05
N LEU A 87 -0.38 2.69 16.18
CA LEU A 87 -1.73 2.59 15.63
C LEU A 87 -2.76 3.32 16.51
N ASP A 88 -2.37 3.74 17.71
CA ASP A 88 -3.18 4.54 18.62
C ASP A 88 -2.84 6.05 18.53
N ASP A 89 -1.88 6.45 17.69
CA ASP A 89 -1.55 7.86 17.48
C ASP A 89 -2.74 8.60 16.83
N PRO A 90 -3.23 9.70 17.44
CA PRO A 90 -4.44 10.39 16.97
C PRO A 90 -4.26 11.07 15.61
N THR A 91 -3.03 11.45 15.26
CA THR A 91 -2.73 12.04 13.95
C THR A 91 -2.69 10.94 12.89
N TYR A 92 -2.06 9.80 13.17
CA TYR A 92 -2.10 8.63 12.29
C TYR A 92 -3.55 8.16 12.04
N LEU A 93 -4.36 8.06 13.10
CA LEU A 93 -5.78 7.69 12.99
C LEU A 93 -6.56 8.68 12.13
N TYR A 94 -6.34 9.99 12.30
CA TYR A 94 -7.00 11.02 11.50
C TYR A 94 -6.76 10.87 9.99
N TYR A 95 -5.56 10.41 9.58
CA TYR A 95 -5.24 10.27 8.16
C TYR A 95 -5.64 8.90 7.59
N VAL A 96 -5.75 7.86 8.42
CA VAL A 96 -6.03 6.49 7.94
C VAL A 96 -7.52 6.15 7.91
N GLU A 97 -8.36 6.85 8.70
CA GLU A 97 -9.83 6.70 8.77
C GLU A 97 -10.58 7.65 7.83
#